data_AF-A0A6I3M9X9-F1
#
_entry.id   AF-A0A6I3M9X9-F1
#
_cell.length_a   1.000
_cell.length_b   1.000
_cell.length_c   1.000
_cell.angle_alpha   90.00
_cell.angle_beta   90.00
_cell.angle_gamma   90.00
#
_symmetry.space_group_name_H-M   'P 1'
#
loop_
_entity.id
_entity.type
_entity.pdbx_description
1 polymer ?
#
loop_
_entity_poly.entity_id
_entity_poly.type
_entity_poly.pdbx_seq_one_letter_code
_entity_poly.pdbx_strand_id
1 'polypeptide(L)'
;MSAAASYGIWAASTPEVHVALPVNAARLRTNRALVPSEEPLTSDRHLSEVRLHWTDIAVGARDGEDAWRVPVERALADLAHCRPRPEVAAAFESAVTLGFLGVEAARRFLEDAAPDRVGPIVIGGRDGSGVETLLAIELRELGVPFLQQVPFDGVGFIDFLVAGRLAVETDGFAYHGDREAFIRDRRRDEELLRRGIPTLRLAASDVLADPKAAAMRVVRALAALG
;
A
#
# COMPACT_ATOMS: atom_id res chain seq x y z
N MET A 1 -7.12 -5.32 12.27
CA MET A 1 -6.20 -4.23 11.88
C MET A 1 -4.78 -4.75 12.04
N SER A 2 -3.93 -4.60 11.02
CA SER A 2 -2.53 -5.07 11.09
C SER A 2 -1.64 -4.07 11.83
N ALA A 3 -0.49 -4.51 12.34
CA ALA A 3 0.47 -3.62 13.01
C ALA A 3 0.93 -2.49 12.06
N ALA A 4 1.23 -2.79 10.79
CA ALA A 4 1.59 -1.79 9.78
C ALA A 4 0.51 -0.70 9.63
N ALA A 5 -0.76 -1.09 9.49
CA ALA A 5 -1.87 -0.14 9.40
C ALA A 5 -2.00 0.75 10.64
N SER A 6 -1.65 0.25 11.83
CA SER A 6 -1.67 1.06 13.06
C SER A 6 -0.60 2.16 13.12
N TYR A 7 0.46 2.04 12.31
CA TYR A 7 1.46 3.09 12.09
C TYR A 7 1.08 4.07 10.97
N GLY A 8 -0.08 3.88 10.34
CA GLY A 8 -0.48 4.60 9.14
C GLY A 8 0.21 4.11 7.86
N ILE A 9 1.03 3.06 7.95
CA ILE A 9 1.65 2.43 6.78
C ILE A 9 0.55 1.73 5.99
N TRP A 10 0.56 1.93 4.67
CA TRP A 10 -0.40 1.28 3.78
C TRP A 10 -0.33 -0.24 3.92
N ALA A 11 -1.48 -0.86 4.12
CA ALA A 11 -1.67 -2.30 4.07
C ALA A 11 -3.10 -2.58 3.58
N ALA A 12 -3.26 -3.60 2.73
CA ALA A 12 -4.58 -4.02 2.31
C ALA A 12 -5.44 -4.42 3.52
N SER A 13 -6.72 -4.06 3.49
CA SER A 13 -7.67 -4.49 4.52
C SER A 13 -7.81 -6.01 4.48
N THR A 14 -7.62 -6.64 5.63
CA THR A 14 -7.76 -8.10 5.79
C THR A 14 -8.60 -8.39 7.03
N PRO A 15 -9.52 -9.38 6.98
CA PRO A 15 -10.20 -9.87 8.18
C PRO A 15 -9.26 -10.68 9.09
N GLU A 16 -8.07 -11.08 8.59
CA GLU A 16 -7.09 -11.83 9.36
C GLU A 16 -6.44 -10.97 10.46
N VAL A 17 -6.31 -11.54 11.66
CA VAL A 17 -5.50 -11.00 12.75
C VAL A 17 -4.10 -11.60 12.67
N HIS A 18 -3.08 -10.74 12.62
CA HIS A 18 -1.68 -11.18 12.56
C HIS A 18 -1.10 -11.23 13.97
N VAL A 19 -0.55 -12.37 14.36
CA VAL A 19 0.02 -12.58 15.70
C VAL A 19 1.48 -13.01 15.57
N ALA A 20 2.38 -12.20 16.11
CA ALA A 20 3.79 -12.54 16.24
C ALA A 20 4.00 -13.39 17.51
N LEU A 21 4.65 -14.54 17.34
CA LEU A 21 4.92 -15.50 18.39
C LEU A 21 6.43 -15.78 18.49
N PRO A 22 6.99 -15.92 19.69
CA PRO A 22 8.40 -16.28 19.82
C PRO A 22 8.65 -17.70 19.28
N VAL A 23 9.85 -17.96 18.77
CA VAL A 23 10.25 -19.26 18.18
C VAL A 23 10.05 -20.44 19.14
N ASN A 24 10.10 -20.20 20.45
CA ASN A 24 9.90 -21.20 21.49
C ASN A 24 8.41 -21.45 21.83
N ALA A 25 7.46 -20.75 21.21
CA ALA A 25 6.02 -21.03 21.30
C ALA A 25 5.63 -22.29 20.50
N ALA A 26 6.40 -23.37 20.65
CA ALA A 26 6.28 -24.61 19.90
C ALA A 26 4.94 -25.31 20.12
N ARG A 27 4.26 -25.08 21.24
CA ARG A 27 2.91 -25.61 21.51
C ARG A 27 1.83 -25.04 20.59
N LEU A 28 2.09 -23.90 19.96
CA LEU A 28 1.23 -23.29 18.94
C LEU A 28 1.65 -23.71 17.51
N ARG A 29 2.81 -24.37 17.33
CA ARG A 29 3.21 -25.00 16.07
C ARG A 29 2.49 -26.33 15.94
N THR A 30 1.23 -26.29 15.55
CA THR A 30 0.42 -27.48 15.30
C THR A 30 0.38 -27.79 13.81
N ASN A 31 0.60 -29.05 13.45
CA ASN A 31 0.30 -29.57 12.11
C ASN A 31 -1.18 -29.97 11.96
N ARG A 32 -1.97 -29.82 13.03
CA ARG A 32 -3.42 -29.99 13.06
C ARG A 32 -4.08 -28.64 12.92
N ALA A 33 -5.19 -28.59 12.17
CA ALA A 33 -6.05 -27.43 12.12
C ALA A 33 -6.44 -27.02 13.55
N LEU A 34 -6.37 -25.72 13.85
CA LEU A 34 -6.91 -25.20 15.09
C LEU A 34 -8.44 -25.43 15.05
N VAL A 35 -8.95 -26.20 16.02
CA VAL A 35 -10.38 -26.51 16.10
C VAL A 35 -11.04 -25.43 16.96
N PRO A 36 -12.16 -24.84 16.52
CA PRO A 36 -12.93 -23.91 17.34
C PRO A 36 -13.27 -24.56 18.68
N SER A 37 -13.14 -23.80 19.77
CA SER A 37 -13.60 -24.25 21.09
C SER A 37 -15.13 -24.39 21.07
N GLU A 38 -15.66 -25.42 21.73
CA GLU A 38 -17.11 -25.51 22.01
C GLU A 38 -17.56 -24.50 23.07
N GLU A 39 -16.61 -23.80 23.72
CA GLU A 39 -16.94 -22.72 24.64
C GLU A 39 -17.65 -21.58 23.88
N PRO A 40 -18.78 -21.08 24.40
CA PRO A 40 -19.54 -20.05 23.74
C PRO A 40 -18.72 -18.77 23.55
N LEU A 41 -18.91 -18.12 22.40
CA LEU A 41 -18.41 -16.79 22.13
C LEU A 41 -19.10 -15.80 23.08
N THR A 42 -18.32 -15.15 23.92
CA THR A 42 -18.72 -14.03 24.77
C THR A 42 -18.44 -12.71 24.04
N SER A 43 -18.85 -11.56 24.58
CA SER A 43 -18.56 -10.26 23.95
C SER A 43 -17.07 -10.00 23.70
N ASP A 44 -16.20 -10.64 24.50
CA ASP A 44 -14.74 -10.60 24.42
C ASP A 44 -14.14 -11.77 23.60
N ARG A 45 -14.94 -12.75 23.16
CA ARG A 45 -14.50 -13.87 22.32
C ARG A 45 -15.22 -13.84 20.98
N HIS A 46 -14.45 -13.66 19.92
CA HIS A 46 -14.96 -13.60 18.56
C HIS A 46 -14.14 -14.54 17.68
N LEU A 47 -14.78 -15.09 16.64
CA LEU A 47 -14.08 -15.87 15.62
C LEU A 47 -13.31 -14.90 14.73
N SER A 48 -12.00 -15.04 14.72
CA SER A 48 -11.10 -14.36 13.79
C SER A 48 -10.27 -15.39 13.05
N GLU A 49 -10.08 -15.15 11.76
CA GLU A 49 -9.02 -15.80 11.03
C GLU A 49 -7.68 -15.27 11.56
N VAL A 50 -6.73 -16.15 11.86
CA VAL A 50 -5.46 -15.76 12.48
C VAL A 50 -4.30 -16.22 11.61
N ARG A 51 -3.38 -15.29 11.34
CA ARG A 51 -2.09 -15.57 10.72
C ARG A 51 -0.98 -15.47 11.76
N LEU A 52 -0.31 -16.60 11.99
CA LEU A 52 0.78 -16.70 12.95
C LEU A 52 2.12 -16.44 12.27
N HIS A 53 2.92 -15.57 12.88
CA HIS A 53 4.28 -15.26 12.45
C HIS A 53 5.25 -15.69 13.56
N TRP A 54 6.17 -16.60 13.27
CA TRP A 54 7.18 -17.01 14.25
C TRP A 54 8.39 -16.10 14.13
N THR A 55 8.84 -15.58 15.27
CA THR A 55 9.98 -14.68 15.37
C THR A 55 10.96 -15.15 16.42
N ASP A 56 12.25 -15.04 16.10
CA ASP A 56 13.39 -15.29 17.00
C ASP A 56 13.54 -14.19 18.08
N ILE A 57 12.73 -13.14 18.00
CA ILE A 57 12.68 -12.04 18.93
C ILE A 57 11.87 -12.43 20.18
N ALA A 58 12.46 -12.23 21.36
CA ALA A 58 11.78 -12.44 22.63
C ALA A 58 10.70 -11.38 22.90
N VAL A 59 9.48 -11.82 23.23
CA VAL A 59 8.35 -10.98 23.66
C VAL A 59 8.67 -10.33 25.01
N GLY A 60 8.48 -9.01 25.14
CA GLY A 60 8.57 -8.30 26.43
C GLY A 60 9.99 -7.93 26.86
N ALA A 61 10.98 -8.02 25.97
CA ALA A 61 12.37 -7.70 26.27
C ALA A 61 12.80 -6.28 25.86
N ARG A 62 11.87 -5.33 25.61
CA ARG A 62 12.22 -4.11 24.86
C ARG A 62 11.57 -2.81 25.32
N ASP A 63 12.36 -1.74 25.24
CA ASP A 63 11.90 -0.36 25.15
C ASP A 63 11.12 -0.14 23.84
N GLY A 64 9.92 0.46 23.92
CA GLY A 64 9.14 0.87 22.75
C GLY A 64 8.21 -0.20 22.12
N GLU A 65 8.12 -1.41 22.69
CA GLU A 65 7.08 -2.38 22.32
C GLU A 65 5.78 -2.08 23.08
N ASP A 66 4.70 -1.85 22.34
CA ASP A 66 3.35 -1.82 22.90
C ASP A 66 2.78 -3.24 22.93
N ALA A 67 2.00 -3.57 23.96
CA ALA A 67 1.42 -4.90 24.16
C ALA A 67 0.54 -5.43 22.99
N TRP A 68 0.24 -4.59 22.00
CA TRP A 68 -0.68 -4.86 20.90
C TRP A 68 -0.08 -4.62 19.50
N ARG A 69 1.17 -4.13 19.37
CA ARG A 69 1.83 -3.93 18.06
C ARG A 69 3.33 -4.22 18.11
N VAL A 70 3.82 -4.88 17.06
CA VAL A 70 5.26 -5.10 16.83
C VAL A 70 5.91 -3.84 16.23
N PRO A 71 7.24 -3.64 16.39
CA PRO A 71 7.96 -2.55 15.72
C PRO A 71 7.78 -2.54 14.19
N VAL A 72 7.97 -1.38 13.56
CA VAL A 72 7.70 -1.17 12.12
C VAL A 72 8.48 -2.14 11.24
N GLU A 73 9.76 -2.34 11.52
CA GLU A 73 10.64 -3.25 10.79
C GLU A 73 10.09 -4.68 10.83
N ARG A 74 9.57 -5.11 11.99
CA ARG A 74 8.96 -6.43 12.11
C ARG A 74 7.63 -6.51 11.37
N ALA A 75 6.79 -5.48 11.49
CA ALA A 75 5.53 -5.41 10.76
C ALA A 75 5.75 -5.54 9.24
N LEU A 76 6.79 -4.88 8.71
CA LEU A 76 7.19 -4.95 7.31
C LEU A 76 7.76 -6.33 6.92
N ALA A 77 8.57 -6.97 7.78
CA ALA A 77 9.03 -8.35 7.55
C ALA A 77 7.87 -9.33 7.45
N ASP A 78 6.93 -9.27 8.41
CA ASP A 78 5.76 -10.14 8.44
C ASP A 78 4.89 -9.92 7.20
N LEU A 79 4.67 -8.65 6.82
CA LEU A 79 3.93 -8.27 5.62
C LEU A 79 4.60 -8.84 4.36
N ALA A 80 5.92 -8.70 4.21
CA ALA A 80 6.67 -9.26 3.09
C ALA A 80 6.51 -10.80 2.99
N HIS A 81 6.36 -11.49 4.12
CA HIS A 81 6.16 -12.94 4.19
C HIS A 81 4.75 -13.42 3.89
N CYS A 82 3.72 -12.60 4.06
CA CYS A 82 2.33 -13.02 3.88
C CYS A 82 1.56 -12.35 2.75
N ARG A 83 2.09 -11.27 2.18
CA ARG A 83 1.39 -10.49 1.13
C ARG A 83 2.03 -10.65 -0.25
N PRO A 84 1.25 -10.48 -1.33
CA PRO A 84 1.76 -10.50 -2.69
C PRO A 84 2.63 -9.27 -2.98
N ARG A 85 3.53 -9.40 -3.95
CA ARG A 85 4.55 -8.39 -4.33
C ARG A 85 4.01 -6.95 -4.44
N PRO A 86 2.87 -6.67 -5.10
CA PRO A 86 2.39 -5.29 -5.23
C PRO A 86 2.05 -4.64 -3.88
N GLU A 87 1.50 -5.42 -2.95
CA GLU A 87 1.18 -4.93 -1.62
C GLU A 87 2.41 -4.72 -0.75
N VAL A 88 3.42 -5.59 -0.91
CA VAL A 88 4.72 -5.41 -0.26
C VAL A 88 5.34 -4.09 -0.73
N ALA A 89 5.35 -3.85 -2.05
CA ALA A 89 5.89 -2.61 -2.59
C ALA A 89 5.17 -1.36 -2.06
N ALA A 90 3.83 -1.36 -2.06
CA ALA A 90 3.02 -0.26 -1.56
C ALA A 90 3.24 0.01 -0.05
N ALA A 91 3.40 -1.03 0.76
CA ALA A 91 3.71 -0.88 2.18
C ALA A 91 5.11 -0.28 2.41
N PHE A 92 6.11 -0.71 1.65
CA PHE A 92 7.48 -0.20 1.78
C PHE A 92 7.62 1.24 1.26
N GLU A 93 6.98 1.59 0.15
CA GLU A 93 6.89 2.99 -0.31
C GLU A 93 6.24 3.87 0.75
N SER A 94 5.10 3.43 1.30
CA SER A 94 4.41 4.16 2.36
C SER A 94 5.28 4.35 3.61
N ALA A 95 6.02 3.32 4.03
CA ALA A 95 6.95 3.43 5.16
C ALA A 95 8.08 4.44 4.90
N VAL A 96 8.56 4.55 3.65
CA VAL A 96 9.55 5.55 3.26
C VAL A 96 8.96 6.96 3.24
N THR A 97 7.79 7.14 2.64
CA THR A 97 7.09 8.43 2.57
C THR A 97 6.76 8.97 3.97
N LEU A 98 6.40 8.09 4.91
CA LEU A 98 6.13 8.44 6.31
C LEU A 98 7.40 8.66 7.15
N GLY A 99 8.59 8.42 6.58
CA GLY A 99 9.87 8.62 7.26
C GLY A 99 10.27 7.51 8.24
N PHE A 100 9.57 6.37 8.24
CA PHE A 100 9.97 5.21 9.05
C PHE A 100 11.24 4.54 8.52
N LEU A 101 11.47 4.59 7.20
CA LEU A 101 12.68 4.09 6.56
C LEU A 101 13.22 5.11 5.55
N GLY A 102 14.54 5.19 5.41
CA GLY A 102 15.14 5.79 4.23
C GLY A 102 15.01 4.86 3.02
N VAL A 103 14.99 5.41 1.80
CA VAL A 103 14.89 4.64 0.55
C VAL A 103 15.94 3.52 0.48
N GLU A 104 17.19 3.81 0.84
CA GLU A 104 18.28 2.84 0.80
C GLU A 104 18.12 1.74 1.87
N ALA A 105 17.62 2.10 3.06
CA ALA A 105 17.33 1.13 4.11
C ALA A 105 16.18 0.19 3.71
N ALA A 106 15.14 0.73 3.07
CA ALA A 106 14.02 -0.05 2.55
C ALA A 106 14.48 -1.04 1.45
N ARG A 107 15.36 -0.62 0.53
CA ARG A 107 15.93 -1.50 -0.49
C ARG A 107 16.72 -2.65 0.13
N ARG A 108 17.67 -2.35 1.01
CA ARG A 108 18.47 -3.38 1.70
C ARG A 108 17.59 -4.34 2.49
N PHE A 109 16.59 -3.81 3.18
CA PHE A 109 15.63 -4.65 3.90
C PHE A 109 14.92 -5.64 2.99
N LEU A 110 14.44 -5.19 1.82
CA LEU A 110 13.77 -6.06 0.85
C LEU A 110 14.73 -7.11 0.28
N GLU A 111 15.98 -6.75 0.02
CA GLU A 111 17.01 -7.69 -0.44
C GLU A 111 17.36 -8.75 0.61
N ASP A 112 17.45 -8.35 1.88
CA ASP A 112 17.88 -9.24 2.97
C ASP A 112 16.75 -10.11 3.53
N ALA A 113 15.52 -9.60 3.58
CA ALA A 113 14.43 -10.20 4.36
C ALA A 113 13.18 -10.57 3.56
N ALA A 114 13.03 -10.13 2.30
CA ALA A 114 11.85 -10.50 1.51
C ALA A 114 12.02 -11.92 0.93
N PRO A 115 10.98 -12.77 0.96
CA PRO A 115 11.03 -14.08 0.30
C PRO A 115 11.24 -13.96 -1.22
N ASP A 116 11.94 -14.91 -1.84
CA ASP A 116 12.22 -14.95 -3.28
C ASP A 116 10.99 -14.70 -4.17
N ARG A 117 9.82 -15.20 -3.76
CA ARG A 117 8.54 -15.01 -4.46
C ARG A 117 8.10 -13.54 -4.60
N VAL A 118 8.62 -12.64 -3.77
CA VAL A 118 8.38 -11.19 -3.90
C VAL A 118 9.15 -10.65 -5.10
N GLY A 119 10.34 -11.19 -5.38
CA GLY A 119 11.25 -10.69 -6.40
C GLY A 119 11.72 -9.25 -6.14
N PRO A 120 12.45 -8.63 -7.09
CA PRO A 120 13.04 -7.31 -6.90
C PRO A 120 11.99 -6.19 -6.91
N ILE A 121 11.93 -5.34 -5.89
CA ILE A 121 11.02 -4.19 -5.83
C ILE A 121 11.83 -2.89 -5.98
N VAL A 122 11.32 -1.96 -6.79
CA VAL A 122 11.91 -0.62 -6.94
C VAL A 122 11.19 0.34 -6.01
N ILE A 123 11.89 0.87 -5.00
CA ILE A 123 11.39 1.89 -4.08
C ILE A 123 11.87 3.28 -4.50
N GLY A 124 10.95 4.15 -4.90
CA GLY A 124 11.19 5.51 -5.36
C GLY A 124 11.19 6.56 -4.25
N GLY A 125 10.42 6.35 -3.18
CA GLY A 125 10.16 7.39 -2.15
C GLY A 125 9.40 8.59 -2.71
N ARG A 126 8.65 8.38 -3.80
CA ARG A 126 7.93 9.43 -4.53
C ARG A 126 6.42 9.24 -4.50
N ASP A 127 5.93 8.17 -3.88
CA ASP A 127 4.52 7.81 -3.94
C ASP A 127 3.80 8.37 -2.72
N GLY A 128 2.76 9.19 -2.96
CA GLY A 128 1.97 9.85 -1.91
C GLY A 128 1.00 8.90 -1.22
N SER A 129 0.67 7.77 -1.85
CA SER A 129 -0.23 6.74 -1.33
C SER A 129 0.07 5.36 -1.91
N GLY A 130 -0.26 4.29 -1.17
CA GLY A 130 -0.09 2.92 -1.69
C GLY A 130 -0.93 2.62 -2.94
N VAL A 131 -1.99 3.41 -3.19
CA VAL A 131 -2.82 3.33 -4.41
C VAL A 131 -2.01 3.75 -5.64
N GLU A 132 -1.28 4.86 -5.54
CA GLU A 132 -0.36 5.31 -6.60
C GLU A 132 0.69 4.24 -6.87
N THR A 133 1.30 3.67 -5.84
CA THR A 133 2.31 2.61 -6.02
C THR A 133 1.77 1.42 -6.80
N LEU A 134 0.56 0.95 -6.49
CA LEU A 134 -0.08 -0.17 -7.20
C LEU A 134 -0.28 0.16 -8.69
N LEU A 135 -0.78 1.36 -9.00
CA LEU A 135 -0.96 1.79 -10.38
C LEU A 135 0.40 1.92 -11.11
N ALA A 136 1.41 2.46 -10.43
CA ALA A 136 2.75 2.65 -10.97
C ALA A 136 3.41 1.31 -11.35
N ILE A 137 3.23 0.27 -10.53
CA ILE A 137 3.73 -1.09 -10.82
C ILE A 137 3.12 -1.61 -12.12
N GLU A 138 1.81 -1.56 -12.25
CA GLU A 138 1.10 -2.06 -13.43
C GLU A 138 1.45 -1.26 -14.69
N LEU A 139 1.57 0.07 -14.61
CA LEU A 139 2.01 0.90 -15.72
C LEU A 139 3.45 0.55 -16.18
N ARG A 140 4.35 0.24 -15.24
CA ARG A 140 5.71 -0.22 -15.56
C ARG A 140 5.68 -1.59 -16.22
N GLU A 141 4.87 -2.53 -15.73
CA GLU A 141 4.72 -3.86 -16.32
C GLU A 141 4.15 -3.80 -17.74
N LEU A 142 3.27 -2.83 -18.02
CA LEU A 142 2.72 -2.56 -19.35
C LEU A 142 3.68 -1.76 -20.25
N GLY A 143 4.86 -1.35 -19.77
CA GLY A 143 5.83 -0.57 -20.53
C GLY A 143 5.36 0.85 -20.86
N VAL A 144 4.41 1.40 -20.10
CA VAL A 144 3.87 2.74 -20.31
C VAL A 144 4.80 3.75 -19.62
N PRO A 145 5.35 4.76 -20.33
CA PRO A 145 6.18 5.77 -19.70
C PRO A 145 5.33 6.74 -18.86
N PHE A 146 5.78 7.07 -17.66
CA PHE A 146 5.11 8.08 -16.81
C PHE A 146 6.10 8.77 -15.87
N LEU A 147 5.69 9.93 -15.37
CA LEU A 147 6.31 10.66 -14.26
C LEU A 147 5.32 10.69 -13.09
N GLN A 148 5.81 10.65 -11.85
CA GLN A 148 4.99 10.70 -10.63
C GLN A 148 5.21 12.00 -9.85
N GLN A 149 4.19 12.45 -9.12
CA GLN A 149 4.21 13.65 -8.28
C GLN A 149 4.81 14.84 -9.02
N VAL A 150 4.24 15.13 -10.19
CA VAL A 150 4.77 16.14 -11.11
C VAL A 150 4.30 17.52 -10.66
N PRO A 151 5.20 18.44 -10.27
CA PRO A 151 4.83 19.82 -10.01
C PRO A 151 4.40 20.48 -11.32
N PHE A 152 3.25 21.13 -11.29
CA PHE A 152 2.64 21.79 -12.44
C PHE A 152 2.12 23.16 -12.04
N ASP A 153 2.66 24.19 -12.70
CA ASP A 153 2.36 25.59 -12.40
C ASP A 153 0.87 25.90 -12.53
N GLY A 154 0.30 26.58 -11.53
CA GLY A 154 -1.13 26.88 -11.45
C GLY A 154 -2.06 25.71 -11.09
N VAL A 155 -1.54 24.48 -11.00
CA VAL A 155 -2.32 23.27 -10.70
C VAL A 155 -1.91 22.63 -9.38
N GLY A 156 -0.62 22.68 -9.02
CA GLY A 156 -0.06 21.98 -7.87
C GLY A 156 0.68 20.72 -8.31
N PHE A 157 0.40 19.57 -7.69
CA PHE A 157 1.01 18.30 -8.05
C PHE A 157 0.02 17.39 -8.77
N ILE A 158 0.47 16.74 -9.83
CA ILE A 158 -0.26 15.68 -10.53
C ILE A 158 0.33 14.34 -10.09
N ASP A 159 -0.52 13.40 -9.68
CA ASP A 159 -0.07 12.07 -9.25
C ASP A 159 0.74 11.38 -10.34
N PHE A 160 0.22 11.37 -11.58
CA PHE A 160 0.92 10.84 -12.75
C PHE A 160 0.78 11.73 -13.98
N LEU A 161 1.90 11.99 -14.67
CA LEU A 161 1.91 12.45 -16.05
C LEU A 161 2.34 11.30 -16.97
N VAL A 162 1.36 10.72 -17.65
CA VAL A 162 1.54 9.53 -18.49
C VAL A 162 1.87 9.94 -19.92
N ALA A 163 2.99 9.43 -20.43
CA ALA A 163 3.55 9.71 -21.74
C ALA A 163 3.68 11.20 -22.09
N GLY A 164 3.73 12.09 -21.09
CA GLY A 164 3.73 13.55 -21.29
C GLY A 164 2.42 14.13 -21.81
N ARG A 165 1.34 13.35 -21.86
CA ARG A 165 0.10 13.68 -22.58
C ARG A 165 -1.17 13.56 -21.76
N LEU A 166 -1.18 12.72 -20.74
CA LEU A 166 -2.37 12.44 -19.93
C LEU A 166 -2.02 12.61 -18.46
N ALA A 167 -2.72 13.50 -17.77
CA ALA A 167 -2.70 13.54 -16.31
C ALA A 167 -3.59 12.43 -15.77
N VAL A 168 -3.12 11.66 -14.79
CA VAL A 168 -3.92 10.67 -14.07
C VAL A 168 -3.86 11.00 -12.59
N GLU A 169 -5.02 11.12 -11.96
CA GLU A 169 -5.17 11.32 -10.52
C GLU A 169 -5.89 10.12 -9.91
N THR A 170 -5.40 9.63 -8.76
CA THR A 170 -6.02 8.54 -8.01
C THR A 170 -6.79 9.12 -6.83
N ASP A 171 -8.09 9.30 -7.02
CA ASP A 171 -8.95 9.95 -6.03
C ASP A 171 -9.27 8.99 -4.87
N GLY A 172 -8.73 9.29 -3.69
CA GLY A 172 -9.23 8.71 -2.45
C GLY A 172 -10.67 9.19 -2.21
N PHE A 173 -11.60 8.26 -1.97
CA PHE A 173 -13.00 8.53 -1.58
C PHE A 173 -13.12 9.40 -0.30
N ALA A 174 -11.99 9.74 0.35
CA ALA A 174 -11.90 10.62 1.50
C ALA A 174 -12.11 12.12 1.21
N TYR A 175 -12.36 12.52 -0.04
CA TYR A 175 -12.92 13.85 -0.32
C TYR A 175 -14.44 13.85 -0.08
N HIS A 176 -14.86 13.77 1.18
CA HIS A 176 -15.96 14.63 1.64
C HIS A 176 -15.45 16.08 1.69
N GLY A 177 -14.96 16.56 0.55
CA GLY A 177 -14.52 17.92 0.37
C GLY A 177 -15.75 18.80 0.42
N ASP A 178 -15.66 19.86 1.22
CA ASP A 178 -16.58 20.98 1.07
C ASP A 178 -16.69 21.42 -0.41
N ARG A 179 -17.71 22.21 -0.71
CA ARG A 179 -17.93 22.74 -2.06
C ARG A 179 -16.69 23.46 -2.62
N GLU A 180 -15.80 23.94 -1.78
CA GLU A 180 -14.58 24.63 -2.20
C GLU A 180 -13.53 23.67 -2.77
N ALA A 181 -13.32 22.50 -2.15
CA ALA A 181 -12.44 21.46 -2.69
C ALA A 181 -12.87 21.02 -4.09
N PHE A 182 -14.17 20.73 -4.28
CA PHE A 182 -14.72 20.38 -5.59
C PHE A 182 -14.47 21.47 -6.66
N ILE A 183 -14.64 22.74 -6.29
CA ILE A 183 -14.37 23.86 -7.19
C ILE A 183 -12.87 23.98 -7.50
N ARG A 184 -11.99 23.74 -6.53
CA ARG A 184 -10.54 23.72 -6.75
C ARG A 184 -10.14 22.62 -7.73
N ASP A 185 -10.65 21.41 -7.58
CA ASP A 185 -10.32 20.30 -8.47
C ASP A 185 -10.83 20.53 -9.90
N ARG A 186 -12.03 21.11 -10.07
CA ARG A 186 -12.52 21.54 -11.38
C ARG A 186 -11.61 22.57 -12.04
N ARG A 187 -11.11 23.55 -11.28
CA ARG A 187 -10.17 24.57 -11.80
C ARG A 187 -8.83 23.97 -12.19
N ARG A 188 -8.34 22.97 -11.44
CA ARG A 188 -7.14 22.20 -11.76
C ARG A 188 -7.31 21.43 -13.07
N ASP A 189 -8.40 20.69 -13.20
CA ASP A 189 -8.73 19.94 -14.42
C ASP A 189 -8.81 20.87 -15.64
N GLU A 190 -9.45 22.03 -15.49
CA GLU A 190 -9.56 23.04 -16.56
C GLU A 190 -8.21 23.63 -16.97
N GLU A 191 -7.32 23.95 -16.02
CA GLU A 191 -5.98 24.49 -16.33
C GLU A 191 -5.13 23.45 -17.06
N LEU A 192 -5.14 22.19 -16.62
CA LEU A 192 -4.47 21.11 -17.34
C LEU A 192 -4.99 20.97 -18.77
N LEU A 193 -6.32 21.01 -18.94
CA LEU A 193 -6.93 20.92 -20.26
C LEU A 193 -6.57 22.10 -21.16
N ARG A 194 -6.52 23.34 -20.63
CA ARG A 194 -6.04 24.51 -21.38
C ARG A 194 -4.60 24.36 -21.88
N ARG A 195 -3.78 23.60 -21.14
CA ARG A 195 -2.40 23.26 -21.51
C ARG A 195 -2.30 22.05 -22.45
N GLY A 196 -3.44 21.51 -22.89
CA GLY A 196 -3.51 20.35 -23.80
C GLY A 196 -3.32 19.01 -23.10
N ILE A 197 -3.42 18.96 -21.76
CA ILE A 197 -3.25 17.74 -20.96
C ILE A 197 -4.59 17.39 -20.31
N PRO A 198 -5.40 16.51 -20.90
CA PRO A 198 -6.61 16.03 -20.25
C PRO A 198 -6.29 15.26 -18.96
N THR A 199 -7.25 15.23 -18.05
CA THR A 199 -7.12 14.53 -16.75
C THR A 199 -8.07 13.33 -16.70
N LEU A 200 -7.53 12.16 -16.34
CA LEU A 200 -8.27 10.95 -16.02
C LEU A 200 -8.25 10.73 -14.50
N ARG A 201 -9.41 10.82 -13.86
CA ARG A 201 -9.57 10.49 -12.43
C ARG A 201 -9.95 9.02 -12.27
N LEU A 202 -9.19 8.29 -11.47
CA LEU A 202 -9.46 6.91 -11.10
C LEU A 202 -9.85 6.87 -9.62
N ALA A 203 -10.99 6.24 -9.30
CA ALA A 203 -11.34 6.03 -7.91
C ALA A 203 -10.32 5.09 -7.27
N ALA A 204 -9.83 5.42 -6.07
CA ALA A 204 -8.91 4.58 -5.32
C ALA A 204 -9.50 3.17 -5.09
N SER A 205 -10.82 3.06 -4.90
CA SER A 205 -11.51 1.77 -4.81
C SER A 205 -11.33 0.90 -6.05
N ASP A 206 -11.33 1.50 -7.25
CA ASP A 206 -11.17 0.76 -8.50
C ASP A 206 -9.73 0.27 -8.64
N VAL A 207 -8.77 1.13 -8.30
CA VAL A 207 -7.34 0.77 -8.34
C VAL A 207 -7.04 -0.32 -7.31
N LEU A 208 -7.59 -0.23 -6.10
CA LEU A 208 -7.41 -1.24 -5.05
C LEU A 208 -8.07 -2.58 -5.41
N ALA A 209 -9.22 -2.54 -6.08
CA ALA A 209 -9.94 -3.75 -6.49
C ALA A 209 -9.22 -4.48 -7.63
N ASP A 210 -8.75 -3.75 -8.64
CA ASP A 210 -8.03 -4.32 -9.78
C ASP A 210 -7.04 -3.29 -10.38
N PRO A 211 -5.80 -3.25 -9.85
CA PRO A 211 -4.77 -2.32 -10.32
C PRO A 211 -4.51 -2.45 -11.83
N LYS A 212 -4.52 -3.69 -12.34
CA LYS A 212 -4.26 -4.00 -13.74
C LYS A 212 -5.36 -3.47 -14.65
N ALA A 213 -6.63 -3.67 -14.27
CA ALA A 213 -7.76 -3.11 -15.01
C ALA A 213 -7.74 -1.57 -14.98
N ALA A 214 -7.35 -0.97 -13.84
CA ALA A 214 -7.17 0.48 -13.73
C ALA A 214 -6.06 0.99 -14.67
N ALA A 215 -4.89 0.34 -14.70
CA ALA A 215 -3.82 0.65 -15.65
C ALA A 215 -4.27 0.49 -17.10
N MET A 216 -5.08 -0.52 -17.41
CA MET A 216 -5.65 -0.70 -18.75
C MET A 216 -6.66 0.40 -19.13
N ARG A 217 -7.33 1.03 -18.17
CA ARG A 217 -8.14 2.24 -18.42
C ARG A 217 -7.24 3.42 -18.80
N VAL A 218 -6.09 3.58 -18.15
CA VAL A 218 -5.09 4.60 -18.51
C VAL A 218 -4.60 4.37 -19.94
N VAL A 219 -4.22 3.14 -20.31
CA VAL A 219 -3.77 2.80 -21.68
C VAL A 219 -4.84 3.14 -22.71
N ARG A 220 -6.10 2.76 -22.47
CA ARG A 220 -7.21 3.05 -23.38
C ARG A 220 -7.47 4.55 -23.51
N ALA A 221 -7.41 5.29 -22.41
CA ALA A 221 -7.55 6.74 -22.44
C ALA A 221 -6.42 7.40 -23.23
N LEU A 222 -5.17 6.97 -23.01
CA LEU A 222 -4.02 7.48 -23.74
C LEU A 222 -4.14 7.21 -25.25
N ALA A 223 -4.55 6.00 -25.65
CA ALA A 223 -4.75 5.65 -27.05
C ALA A 223 -5.85 6.49 -27.74
N ALA A 224 -6.86 6.96 -26.99
CA ALA A 224 -7.91 7.82 -27.50
C ALA A 224 -7.44 9.26 -27.77
N LEU A 225 -6.27 9.67 -27.26
CA LEU A 225 -5.72 11.02 -27.47
C LEU A 225 -4.96 11.18 -28.80
N GLY A 226 -4.78 10.11 -29.57
CA GLY A 226 -4.07 10.09 -30.86
C GLY A 226 -2.56 10.09 -30.70
#